data_AF-A0A7X8TNT9-F1
#
_entry.id   AF-A0A7X8TNT9-F1
#
_cell.length_a   1.000
_cell.length_b   1.000
_cell.length_c   1.000
_cell.angle_alpha   90.00
_cell.angle_beta   90.00
_cell.angle_gamma   90.00
#
_symmetry.space_group_name_H-M   'P 1'
#
loop_
_entity.id
_entity.type
_entity.pdbx_description
1 polymer ?
#
loop_
_entity_poly.entity_id
_entity_poly.type
_entity_poly.pdbx_seq_one_letter_code
_entity_poly.pdbx_strand_id
1 'polypeptide(L)'
;MFGFRHRYSKLMLLGALLGPLSGCSLLDISLDSQSTPLTTEELNTRLQTREYAVQFFAQIEQAADHLHDYYPKEDKVHQSYILLWKINAEEGMQHAAYQLSPIASLIDSWVFAHQMAAFFNTGAGNTLFSPIDTGDHQGLTVAQVTANHLQQAADEMARSVLTKSEFDKNLSFVEQFAKRYPFADLSFIRTPAYHEWLKANGISARDAVTTLGTIPEAIGDVSNRLALAANQGPKLLSWKAELIALNSTISTDEISAALNSVQATSQAFQDFVNNNPEYMEDLAKQMAIQLQPLVTEIDSKTSAQLAKLSQERMALDTMVARERSELVQLIERERKALAEIVDNERQKIAQDLDTLAQDAITQIMQQLTTLIKQTAVYLILVVLVIFFAPLGLGYALGRRSNGRRNEPRQ
;
A
#
# COMPACT_ATOMS: atom_id res chain seq x y z
N MET A 1 -43.83 -75.56 54.15
CA MET A 1 -43.72 -74.33 53.34
C MET A 1 -42.94 -73.30 54.13
N PHE A 2 -41.82 -72.80 53.57
CA PHE A 2 -41.12 -71.54 53.85
C PHE A 2 -40.92 -71.14 55.34
N GLY A 3 -39.73 -71.15 55.95
CA GLY A 3 -38.39 -70.87 55.41
C GLY A 3 -38.10 -69.38 55.45
N PHE A 4 -37.86 -68.77 56.62
CA PHE A 4 -37.28 -67.44 56.77
C PHE A 4 -36.95 -67.19 58.26
N ARG A 5 -35.89 -66.41 58.54
CA ARG A 5 -35.48 -65.84 59.86
C ARG A 5 -34.50 -66.68 60.72
N HIS A 6 -33.23 -66.84 60.31
CA HIS A 6 -32.09 -66.83 61.27
C HIS A 6 -30.68 -66.83 60.63
N ARG A 7 -30.35 -65.90 59.72
CA ARG A 7 -28.93 -65.63 59.36
C ARG A 7 -28.60 -64.13 59.27
N TYR A 8 -29.41 -63.27 59.92
CA TYR A 8 -29.29 -61.80 59.88
C TYR A 8 -28.37 -61.16 60.93
N SER A 9 -27.59 -61.92 61.72
CA SER A 9 -26.87 -61.34 62.88
C SER A 9 -25.34 -61.31 62.81
N LYS A 10 -24.71 -61.83 61.75
CA LYS A 10 -23.23 -61.86 61.65
C LYS A 10 -22.63 -61.17 60.41
N LEU A 11 -23.45 -60.51 59.59
CA LEU A 11 -22.98 -59.61 58.53
C LEU A 11 -23.16 -58.12 58.89
N MET A 12 -23.33 -57.82 60.19
CA MET A 12 -23.54 -56.47 60.73
C MET A 12 -22.30 -55.92 61.43
N LEU A 13 -21.11 -56.39 61.05
CA LEU A 13 -19.81 -55.99 61.61
C LEU A 13 -18.72 -55.82 60.53
N LEU A 14 -19.15 -55.60 59.29
CA LEU A 14 -18.31 -55.18 58.17
C LEU A 14 -18.92 -53.97 57.44
N GLY A 15 -19.63 -53.13 58.21
CA GLY A 15 -20.32 -51.92 57.76
C GLY A 15 -19.90 -50.69 58.58
N ALA A 16 -18.61 -50.63 58.96
CA ALA A 16 -18.05 -49.53 59.75
C ALA A 16 -16.68 -49.06 59.19
N LEU A 17 -16.48 -49.22 57.87
CA LEU A 17 -15.32 -48.65 57.16
C LEU A 17 -15.73 -48.00 55.82
N LEU A 18 -16.94 -47.44 55.76
CA LEU A 18 -17.34 -46.49 54.72
C LEU A 18 -18.09 -45.34 55.41
N GLY A 19 -17.31 -44.46 56.06
CA GLY A 19 -17.75 -43.11 56.39
C GLY A 19 -17.52 -42.20 55.18
N PRO A 20 -18.39 -41.19 54.96
CA PRO A 20 -18.51 -40.49 53.69
C PRO A 20 -17.36 -39.49 53.49
N LEU A 21 -16.65 -39.60 52.36
CA LEU A 21 -15.90 -38.51 51.76
C LEU A 21 -16.89 -37.49 51.15
N SER A 22 -17.72 -36.88 52.00
CA SER A 22 -18.49 -35.69 51.65
C SER A 22 -17.63 -34.48 51.96
N GLY A 23 -16.86 -34.02 50.97
CA GLY A 23 -15.96 -32.89 51.18
C GLY A 23 -15.02 -32.59 50.01
N CYS A 24 -15.40 -32.87 48.77
CA CYS A 24 -14.93 -32.05 47.65
C CYS A 24 -16.07 -31.09 47.34
N SER A 25 -16.07 -29.97 48.08
CA SER A 25 -16.69 -28.74 47.59
C SER A 25 -16.17 -28.58 46.18
N LEU A 26 -17.04 -28.75 45.20
CA LEU A 26 -16.83 -28.26 43.85
C LEU A 26 -16.58 -26.77 44.05
N LEU A 27 -15.30 -26.38 44.04
CA LEU A 27 -14.92 -24.99 43.96
C LEU A 27 -15.34 -24.61 42.56
N ASP A 28 -16.59 -24.17 42.44
CA ASP A 28 -17.13 -23.54 41.25
C ASP A 28 -16.38 -22.21 41.17
N ILE A 29 -15.14 -22.28 40.66
CA ILE A 29 -14.42 -21.13 40.18
C ILE A 29 -15.23 -20.71 38.97
N SER A 30 -16.21 -19.86 39.21
CA SER A 30 -16.75 -18.95 38.21
C SER A 30 -15.58 -18.08 37.78
N LEU A 31 -14.80 -18.60 36.82
CA LEU A 31 -13.91 -17.82 35.99
C LEU A 31 -14.85 -16.85 35.26
N ASP A 32 -15.06 -15.68 35.85
CA ASP A 32 -15.54 -14.50 35.14
C ASP A 32 -14.44 -14.10 34.15
N SER A 33 -14.22 -14.95 33.13
CA SER A 33 -13.49 -14.55 31.94
C SER A 33 -14.36 -13.49 31.29
N GLN A 34 -13.91 -12.25 31.31
CA GLN A 34 -14.50 -11.13 30.58
C GLN A 34 -14.39 -11.31 29.04
N SER A 35 -14.42 -12.54 28.54
CA SER A 35 -14.40 -12.88 27.13
C SER A 35 -15.80 -13.32 26.73
N THR A 36 -16.49 -12.50 25.93
CA THR A 36 -17.69 -12.92 25.24
C THR A 36 -17.33 -14.02 24.23
N PRO A 37 -18.03 -15.17 24.22
CA PRO A 37 -17.85 -16.18 23.18
C PRO A 37 -18.13 -15.58 21.81
N LEU A 38 -17.43 -16.08 20.79
CA LEU A 38 -17.73 -15.65 19.42
C LEU A 38 -19.13 -16.07 19.04
N THR A 39 -19.77 -15.21 18.26
CA THR A 39 -21.03 -15.55 17.62
C THR A 39 -20.80 -16.63 16.55
N THR A 40 -21.85 -17.37 16.20
CA THR A 40 -21.81 -18.33 15.09
C THR A 40 -21.36 -17.68 13.78
N GLU A 41 -21.73 -16.41 13.57
CA GLU A 41 -21.35 -15.62 12.40
C GLU A 41 -19.84 -15.31 12.37
N GLU A 42 -19.27 -14.91 13.50
CA GLU A 42 -17.82 -14.67 13.64
C GLU A 42 -17.00 -15.95 13.46
N LEU A 43 -17.49 -17.08 13.98
CA LEU A 43 -16.86 -18.38 13.80
C LEU A 43 -16.89 -18.80 12.33
N ASN A 44 -18.05 -18.69 11.67
CA ASN A 44 -18.19 -18.98 10.24
C ASN A 44 -17.28 -18.06 9.39
N THR A 45 -17.21 -16.77 9.73
CA THR A 45 -16.33 -15.82 9.05
C THR A 45 -14.87 -16.25 9.14
N ARG A 46 -14.42 -16.65 10.33
CA ARG A 46 -13.05 -17.14 10.53
C ARG A 46 -12.78 -18.40 9.72
N LEU A 47 -13.70 -19.37 9.73
CA LEU A 47 -13.55 -20.62 8.98
C LEU A 47 -13.46 -20.35 7.48
N GLN A 48 -14.40 -19.60 6.92
CA GLN A 48 -14.43 -19.27 5.49
C GLN A 48 -13.18 -18.49 5.06
N THR A 49 -12.72 -17.55 5.88
CA THR A 49 -11.51 -16.77 5.58
C THR A 49 -10.24 -17.64 5.55
N ARG A 50 -10.15 -18.63 6.44
CA ARG A 50 -9.01 -19.55 6.49
C ARG A 50 -9.04 -20.57 5.36
N GLU A 51 -10.22 -21.08 5.03
CA GLU A 51 -10.38 -21.98 3.89
C GLU A 51 -9.98 -21.27 2.58
N TYR A 52 -10.44 -20.03 2.40
CA TYR A 52 -10.01 -19.18 1.30
C TYR A 52 -8.49 -19.00 1.26
N ALA A 53 -7.84 -18.75 2.39
CA ALA A 53 -6.38 -18.60 2.44
C ALA A 53 -5.64 -19.86 1.97
N VAL A 54 -6.11 -21.06 2.36
CA VAL A 54 -5.54 -22.33 1.89
C VAL A 54 -5.68 -22.48 0.37
N GLN A 55 -6.86 -22.15 -0.18
CA GLN A 55 -7.09 -22.16 -1.63
C GLN A 55 -6.23 -21.13 -2.36
N PHE A 56 -6.05 -19.95 -1.75
CA PHE A 56 -5.20 -18.88 -2.27
C PHE A 56 -3.75 -19.35 -2.41
N PHE A 57 -3.18 -19.95 -1.36
CA PHE A 57 -1.81 -20.47 -1.40
C PHE A 57 -1.65 -21.49 -2.52
N ALA A 58 -2.54 -22.49 -2.60
CA ALA A 58 -2.45 -23.53 -3.62
C ALA A 58 -2.47 -22.98 -5.06
N GLN A 59 -3.29 -21.97 -5.34
CA GLN A 59 -3.38 -21.37 -6.67
C GLN A 59 -2.17 -20.49 -7.01
N ILE A 60 -1.65 -19.74 -6.05
CA ILE A 60 -0.40 -18.99 -6.22
C ILE A 60 0.75 -19.97 -6.47
N GLU A 61 0.84 -21.04 -5.68
CA GLU A 61 1.87 -22.07 -5.85
C GLU A 61 1.80 -22.68 -7.25
N GLN A 62 0.63 -23.13 -7.68
CA GLN A 62 0.43 -23.74 -9.00
C GLN A 62 0.75 -22.78 -10.14
N ALA A 63 0.34 -21.51 -10.03
CA ALA A 63 0.61 -20.51 -11.07
C ALA A 63 2.10 -20.16 -11.14
N ALA A 64 2.74 -19.99 -9.99
CA ALA A 64 4.18 -19.72 -9.90
C ALA A 64 5.00 -20.89 -10.44
N ASP A 65 4.66 -22.13 -10.11
CA ASP A 65 5.36 -23.32 -10.59
C ASP A 65 5.21 -23.48 -12.12
N HIS A 66 4.02 -23.20 -12.65
CA HIS A 66 3.80 -23.16 -14.10
C HIS A 66 4.66 -22.08 -14.78
N LEU A 67 4.78 -20.89 -14.17
CA LEU A 67 5.67 -19.85 -14.69
C LEU A 67 7.15 -20.25 -14.59
N HIS A 68 7.54 -20.93 -13.52
CA HIS A 68 8.92 -21.38 -13.31
C HIS A 68 9.37 -22.30 -14.44
N ASP A 69 8.50 -23.22 -14.89
CA ASP A 69 8.74 -24.12 -16.01
C ASP A 69 8.68 -23.42 -17.38
N TYR A 70 7.89 -22.34 -17.49
CA TYR A 70 7.73 -21.58 -18.72
C TYR A 70 8.94 -20.68 -19.02
N TYR A 71 9.51 -20.01 -18.02
CA TYR A 71 10.69 -19.17 -18.21
C TYR A 71 11.99 -20.00 -18.23
N PRO A 72 12.99 -19.63 -19.06
CA PRO A 72 14.30 -20.27 -19.03
C PRO A 72 14.93 -20.23 -17.64
N LYS A 73 15.67 -21.27 -17.26
CA LYS A 73 16.32 -21.34 -15.93
C LYS A 73 17.45 -20.32 -15.77
N GLU A 74 18.02 -19.89 -16.88
CA GLU A 74 19.06 -18.87 -16.96
C GLU A 74 18.50 -17.45 -16.80
N ASP A 75 17.18 -17.27 -16.96
CA ASP A 75 16.50 -15.99 -16.80
C ASP A 75 16.31 -15.67 -15.31
N LYS A 76 17.40 -15.21 -14.68
CA LYS A 76 17.42 -14.87 -13.26
C LYS A 76 16.38 -13.82 -12.87
N VAL A 77 15.99 -12.93 -13.79
CA VAL A 77 15.07 -11.83 -13.50
C VAL A 77 13.66 -12.37 -13.31
N HIS A 78 13.12 -13.08 -14.32
CA HIS A 78 11.78 -13.62 -14.21
C HIS A 78 11.68 -14.73 -13.16
N GLN A 79 12.73 -15.56 -13.03
CA GLN A 79 12.78 -16.57 -11.95
C GLN A 79 12.74 -15.92 -10.56
N SER A 80 13.43 -14.79 -10.36
CA SER A 80 13.34 -14.04 -9.10
C SER A 80 11.96 -13.42 -8.89
N TYR A 81 11.31 -12.89 -9.94
CA TYR A 81 9.96 -12.34 -9.84
C TYR A 81 8.92 -13.40 -9.47
N ILE A 82 9.04 -14.60 -10.00
CA ILE A 82 8.16 -15.73 -9.67
C ILE A 82 8.27 -16.06 -8.18
N LEU A 83 9.50 -16.23 -7.67
CA LEU A 83 9.73 -16.51 -6.25
C LEU A 83 9.28 -15.37 -5.35
N LEU A 84 9.54 -14.11 -5.73
CA LEU A 84 9.06 -12.94 -4.99
C LEU A 84 7.54 -12.88 -4.96
N TRP A 85 6.87 -13.13 -6.09
CA TRP A 85 5.41 -13.21 -6.13
C TRP A 85 4.88 -14.29 -5.19
N LYS A 86 5.43 -15.52 -5.29
CA LYS A 86 5.03 -16.68 -4.49
C LYS A 86 5.19 -16.42 -2.99
N ILE A 87 6.39 -16.03 -2.56
CA ILE A 87 6.73 -15.77 -1.16
C ILE A 87 5.86 -14.65 -0.58
N ASN A 88 5.83 -13.49 -1.23
CA ASN A 88 5.19 -12.31 -0.65
C ASN A 88 3.66 -12.39 -0.73
N ALA A 89 3.09 -13.06 -1.74
CA ALA A 89 1.65 -13.28 -1.81
C ALA A 89 1.19 -14.20 -0.68
N GLU A 90 1.92 -15.28 -0.41
CA GLU A 90 1.61 -16.21 0.68
C GLU A 90 1.79 -15.55 2.05
N GLU A 91 2.91 -14.87 2.30
CA GLU A 91 3.14 -14.16 3.58
C GLU A 91 2.11 -13.03 3.78
N GLY A 92 1.83 -12.26 2.73
CA GLY A 92 0.85 -11.18 2.76
C GLY A 92 -0.56 -11.67 3.07
N MET A 93 -1.01 -12.73 2.39
CA MET A 93 -2.31 -13.35 2.64
C MET A 93 -2.37 -14.04 4.01
N GLN A 94 -1.31 -14.71 4.44
CA GLN A 94 -1.22 -15.27 5.80
C GLN A 94 -1.41 -14.18 6.87
N HIS A 95 -0.74 -13.03 6.71
CA HIS A 95 -0.89 -11.89 7.63
C HIS A 95 -2.28 -11.25 7.59
N ALA A 96 -2.99 -11.37 6.47
CA ALA A 96 -4.35 -10.85 6.32
C ALA A 96 -5.38 -11.82 6.94
N ALA A 97 -5.31 -13.12 6.61
CA ALA A 97 -6.31 -14.12 6.96
C ALA A 97 -6.20 -14.66 8.40
N TYR A 98 -5.01 -14.66 9.00
CA TYR A 98 -4.79 -15.19 10.35
C TYR A 98 -4.71 -14.07 11.40
N GLN A 99 -5.66 -13.15 11.35
CA GLN A 99 -5.84 -12.15 12.41
C GLN A 99 -6.69 -12.72 13.55
N LEU A 100 -6.59 -12.07 14.71
CA LEU A 100 -7.37 -12.45 15.90
C LEU A 100 -8.87 -12.21 15.67
N SER A 101 -9.22 -11.02 15.17
CA SER A 101 -10.61 -10.65 14.85
C SER A 101 -11.05 -11.25 13.50
N PRO A 102 -12.16 -12.01 13.46
CA PRO A 102 -12.69 -12.60 12.22
C PRO A 102 -13.04 -11.57 11.16
N ILE A 103 -13.66 -10.45 11.55
CA ILE A 103 -14.01 -9.38 10.61
C ILE A 103 -12.75 -8.69 10.08
N ALA A 104 -11.74 -8.47 10.94
CA ALA A 104 -10.46 -7.92 10.47
C ALA A 104 -9.79 -8.85 9.45
N SER A 105 -9.81 -10.17 9.71
CA SER A 105 -9.28 -11.14 8.74
C SER A 105 -10.05 -11.14 7.43
N LEU A 106 -11.38 -11.05 7.46
CA LEU A 106 -12.21 -11.00 6.26
C LEU A 106 -11.88 -9.77 5.41
N ILE A 107 -11.92 -8.58 6.02
CA ILE A 107 -11.71 -7.32 5.31
C ILE A 107 -10.31 -7.22 4.74
N ASP A 108 -9.27 -7.50 5.54
CA ASP A 108 -7.90 -7.38 5.06
C ASP A 108 -7.57 -8.42 3.97
N SER A 109 -8.11 -9.64 4.06
CA SER A 109 -7.89 -10.67 3.02
C SER A 109 -8.60 -10.32 1.72
N TRP A 110 -9.81 -9.78 1.82
CA TRP A 110 -10.59 -9.33 0.67
C TRP A 110 -9.92 -8.15 -0.04
N VAL A 111 -9.45 -7.17 0.73
CA VAL A 111 -8.66 -6.04 0.21
C VAL A 111 -7.37 -6.51 -0.44
N PHE A 112 -6.64 -7.43 0.18
CA PHE A 112 -5.39 -7.95 -0.37
C PHE A 112 -5.59 -8.58 -1.76
N ALA A 113 -6.64 -9.39 -1.93
CA ALA A 113 -6.97 -10.01 -3.22
C ALA A 113 -7.28 -8.98 -4.31
N HIS A 114 -8.08 -7.95 -3.98
CA HIS A 114 -8.37 -6.83 -4.89
C HIS A 114 -7.12 -6.00 -5.24
N GLN A 115 -6.26 -5.72 -4.27
CA GLN A 115 -5.00 -5.01 -4.50
C GLN A 115 -4.05 -5.80 -5.42
N MET A 116 -3.95 -7.12 -5.23
CA MET A 116 -3.10 -7.98 -6.05
C MET A 116 -3.63 -8.07 -7.49
N ALA A 117 -4.94 -8.22 -7.67
CA ALA A 117 -5.54 -8.19 -9.01
C ALA A 117 -5.32 -6.83 -9.69
N ALA A 118 -5.54 -5.72 -8.98
CA ALA A 118 -5.27 -4.39 -9.50
C ALA A 118 -3.80 -4.20 -9.90
N PHE A 119 -2.87 -4.75 -9.12
CA PHE A 119 -1.43 -4.70 -9.36
C PHE A 119 -1.04 -5.31 -10.71
N PHE A 120 -1.54 -6.51 -11.04
CA PHE A 120 -1.23 -7.18 -12.31
C PHE A 120 -2.06 -6.69 -13.50
N ASN A 121 -3.28 -6.21 -13.28
CA ASN A 121 -4.13 -5.73 -14.38
C ASN A 121 -3.78 -4.31 -14.83
N THR A 122 -3.55 -3.41 -13.87
CA THR A 122 -3.47 -1.95 -14.13
C THR A 122 -2.30 -1.26 -13.44
N GLY A 123 -1.71 -1.89 -12.42
CA GLY A 123 -0.64 -1.32 -11.62
C GLY A 123 0.76 -1.61 -12.17
N ALA A 124 1.75 -1.47 -11.29
CA ALA A 124 3.16 -1.68 -11.62
C ALA A 124 3.49 -3.12 -12.04
N GLY A 125 2.63 -4.08 -11.73
CA GLY A 125 2.80 -5.49 -12.09
C GLY A 125 2.44 -5.83 -13.53
N ASN A 126 1.79 -4.92 -14.27
CA ASN A 126 1.21 -5.19 -15.59
C ASN A 126 2.24 -5.47 -16.71
N THR A 127 3.52 -5.37 -16.42
CA THR A 127 4.62 -5.62 -17.36
C THR A 127 5.68 -6.57 -16.79
N LEU A 128 5.56 -6.99 -15.52
CA LEU A 128 6.60 -7.76 -14.81
C LEU A 128 6.88 -9.13 -15.43
N PHE A 129 5.86 -9.76 -16.01
CA PHE A 129 5.96 -11.08 -16.64
C PHE A 129 5.77 -11.01 -18.16
N SER A 130 6.17 -9.91 -18.78
CA SER A 130 6.27 -9.80 -20.23
C SER A 130 7.72 -9.56 -20.60
N PRO A 131 8.41 -10.50 -21.28
CA PRO A 131 9.77 -10.25 -21.70
C PRO A 131 9.81 -9.06 -22.66
N ILE A 132 10.66 -8.08 -22.34
CA ILE A 132 10.78 -6.83 -23.10
C ILE A 132 11.18 -7.10 -24.56
N ASP A 133 11.94 -8.16 -24.80
CA ASP A 133 12.57 -8.45 -26.09
C ASP A 133 11.71 -9.29 -27.05
N THR A 134 10.77 -10.09 -26.53
CA THR A 134 9.99 -11.05 -27.36
C THR A 134 8.55 -10.60 -27.60
N GLY A 135 8.03 -9.67 -26.80
CA GLY A 135 6.61 -9.29 -26.83
C GLY A 135 5.67 -10.43 -26.43
N ASP A 136 6.19 -11.45 -25.73
CA ASP A 136 5.38 -12.53 -25.20
C ASP A 136 4.64 -12.08 -23.93
N HIS A 137 3.33 -12.32 -23.90
CA HIS A 137 2.47 -11.92 -22.79
C HIS A 137 1.89 -13.14 -22.05
N GLN A 138 2.32 -14.36 -22.37
CA GLN A 138 1.79 -15.56 -21.73
C GLN A 138 2.04 -15.56 -20.22
N GLY A 139 3.25 -15.18 -19.78
CA GLY A 139 3.58 -15.08 -18.36
C GLY A 139 2.68 -14.09 -17.61
N LEU A 140 2.49 -12.90 -18.17
CA LEU A 140 1.58 -11.89 -17.63
C LEU A 140 0.13 -12.37 -17.61
N THR A 141 -0.31 -13.08 -18.65
CA THR A 141 -1.67 -13.62 -18.74
C THR A 141 -1.94 -14.60 -17.61
N VAL A 142 -0.98 -15.49 -17.29
CA VAL A 142 -1.11 -16.41 -16.15
C VAL A 142 -1.28 -15.63 -14.84
N ALA A 143 -0.42 -14.64 -14.57
CA ALA A 143 -0.51 -13.84 -13.35
C ALA A 143 -1.83 -13.08 -13.24
N GLN A 144 -2.31 -12.48 -14.32
CA GLN A 144 -3.60 -11.77 -14.37
C GLN A 144 -4.78 -12.72 -14.15
N VAL A 145 -4.81 -13.85 -14.84
CA VAL A 145 -5.89 -14.85 -14.70
C VAL A 145 -5.95 -15.37 -13.26
N THR A 146 -4.79 -15.73 -12.69
CA THR A 146 -4.72 -16.20 -11.30
C THR A 146 -5.18 -15.12 -10.32
N ALA A 147 -4.68 -13.88 -10.45
CA ALA A 147 -5.06 -12.81 -9.54
C ALA A 147 -6.56 -12.45 -9.64
N ASN A 148 -7.13 -12.46 -10.86
CA ASN A 148 -8.56 -12.23 -11.08
C ASN A 148 -9.42 -13.34 -10.50
N HIS A 149 -9.00 -14.60 -10.65
CA HIS A 149 -9.71 -15.73 -10.05
C HIS A 149 -9.68 -15.67 -8.52
N LEU A 150 -8.54 -15.31 -7.93
CA LEU A 150 -8.40 -15.12 -6.49
C LEU A 150 -9.22 -13.95 -5.95
N GLN A 151 -9.35 -12.86 -6.72
CA GLN A 151 -10.26 -11.75 -6.40
C GLN A 151 -11.73 -12.21 -6.41
N GLN A 152 -12.14 -12.97 -7.43
CA GLN A 152 -13.50 -13.50 -7.52
C GLN A 152 -13.81 -14.45 -6.36
N ALA A 153 -12.89 -15.36 -6.04
CA ALA A 153 -13.02 -16.24 -4.87
C ALA A 153 -13.11 -15.46 -3.55
N ALA A 154 -12.41 -14.31 -3.44
CA ALA A 154 -12.56 -13.42 -2.29
C ALA A 154 -13.94 -12.77 -2.21
N ASP A 155 -14.48 -12.34 -3.35
CA ASP A 155 -15.85 -11.81 -3.43
C ASP A 155 -16.87 -12.89 -3.02
N GLU A 156 -16.68 -14.14 -3.46
CA GLU A 156 -17.55 -15.28 -3.12
C GLU A 156 -17.49 -15.63 -1.62
N MET A 157 -16.29 -15.68 -1.05
CA MET A 157 -16.08 -15.82 0.40
C MET A 157 -16.85 -14.73 1.15
N ALA A 158 -16.68 -13.46 0.78
CA ALA A 158 -17.35 -12.33 1.44
C ALA A 158 -18.88 -12.40 1.30
N ARG A 159 -19.40 -12.80 0.12
CA ARG A 159 -20.86 -13.02 -0.08
C ARG A 159 -21.40 -14.15 0.78
N SER A 160 -20.59 -15.16 1.12
CA SER A 160 -21.03 -16.31 1.92
C SER A 160 -21.22 -15.98 3.41
N VAL A 161 -20.57 -14.92 3.89
CA VAL A 161 -20.57 -14.55 5.32
C VAL A 161 -21.33 -13.25 5.61
N LEU A 162 -21.45 -12.35 4.63
CA LEU A 162 -22.14 -11.06 4.77
C LEU A 162 -23.57 -11.11 4.22
N THR A 163 -24.46 -10.29 4.77
CA THR A 163 -25.73 -10.01 4.10
C THR A 163 -25.49 -9.25 2.78
N LYS A 164 -26.45 -9.32 1.85
CA LYS A 164 -26.33 -8.60 0.56
C LYS A 164 -26.04 -7.11 0.73
N SER A 165 -26.71 -6.45 1.68
CA SER A 165 -26.53 -5.02 1.95
C SER A 165 -25.13 -4.70 2.49
N GLU A 166 -24.62 -5.52 3.40
CA GLU A 166 -23.27 -5.36 3.94
C GLU A 166 -22.21 -5.66 2.90
N PHE A 167 -22.42 -6.69 2.09
CA PHE A 167 -21.55 -7.03 0.97
C PHE A 167 -21.41 -5.84 0.00
N ASP A 168 -22.53 -5.28 -0.49
CA ASP A 168 -22.48 -4.18 -1.47
C ASP A 168 -21.78 -2.93 -0.89
N LYS A 169 -22.04 -2.62 0.39
CA LYS A 169 -21.36 -1.52 1.10
C LYS A 169 -19.87 -1.77 1.25
N ASN A 170 -19.48 -2.97 1.68
CA ASN A 170 -18.09 -3.33 1.94
C ASN A 170 -17.30 -3.50 0.65
N LEU A 171 -17.90 -4.04 -0.43
CA LEU A 171 -17.27 -4.13 -1.74
C LEU A 171 -16.86 -2.74 -2.24
N SER A 172 -17.74 -1.74 -2.12
CA SER A 172 -17.42 -0.36 -2.49
C SER A 172 -16.24 0.20 -1.67
N PHE A 173 -16.15 -0.13 -0.38
CA PHE A 173 -14.99 0.22 0.43
C PHE A 173 -13.72 -0.50 -0.05
N VAL A 174 -13.79 -1.80 -0.31
CA VAL A 174 -12.66 -2.63 -0.75
C VAL A 174 -12.08 -2.11 -2.06
N GLU A 175 -12.92 -1.87 -3.06
CA GLU A 175 -12.49 -1.35 -4.37
C GLU A 175 -11.85 0.04 -4.25
N GLN A 176 -12.41 0.92 -3.41
CA GLN A 176 -11.86 2.25 -3.17
C GLN A 176 -10.53 2.20 -2.42
N PHE A 177 -10.42 1.32 -1.42
CA PHE A 177 -9.20 1.11 -0.66
C PHE A 177 -8.07 0.58 -1.55
N ALA A 178 -8.37 -0.43 -2.37
CA ALA A 178 -7.40 -1.02 -3.31
C ALA A 178 -6.88 0.00 -4.32
N LYS A 179 -7.75 0.90 -4.81
CA LYS A 179 -7.34 2.03 -5.69
C LYS A 179 -6.52 3.09 -4.97
N ARG A 180 -6.84 3.38 -3.70
CA ARG A 180 -6.13 4.37 -2.87
C ARG A 180 -4.72 3.93 -2.51
N TYR A 181 -4.58 2.64 -2.17
CA TYR A 181 -3.35 2.04 -1.69
C TYR A 181 -2.96 0.87 -2.61
N PRO A 182 -2.54 1.13 -3.85
CA PRO A 182 -2.09 0.06 -4.74
C PRO A 182 -0.77 -0.54 -4.24
N PHE A 183 -0.54 -1.83 -4.52
CA PHE A 183 0.80 -2.39 -4.33
C PHE A 183 1.79 -1.74 -5.28
N ALA A 184 2.94 -1.34 -4.75
CA ALA A 184 4.00 -0.69 -5.53
C ALA A 184 4.86 -1.70 -6.29
N ASP A 185 5.11 -2.86 -5.69
CA ASP A 185 5.98 -3.91 -6.21
C ASP A 185 5.59 -5.29 -5.63
N LEU A 186 6.34 -6.33 -6.00
CA LEU A 186 6.12 -7.71 -5.59
C LEU A 186 6.31 -7.96 -4.08
N SER A 187 6.74 -6.98 -3.27
CA SER A 187 6.77 -7.12 -1.81
C SER A 187 5.38 -7.17 -1.18
N PHE A 188 4.35 -6.68 -1.88
CA PHE A 188 2.97 -6.59 -1.41
C PHE A 188 2.84 -6.05 0.02
N ILE A 189 3.65 -5.04 0.37
CA ILE A 189 3.57 -4.40 1.68
C ILE A 189 2.18 -3.80 1.85
N ARG A 190 1.39 -4.43 2.73
CA ARG A 190 -0.01 -4.07 2.96
C ARG A 190 -0.15 -2.88 3.91
N THR A 191 -1.12 -2.02 3.60
CA THR A 191 -1.67 -1.07 4.58
C THR A 191 -2.88 -1.75 5.24
N PRO A 192 -2.94 -1.88 6.58
CA PRO A 192 -4.07 -2.51 7.25
C PRO A 192 -5.39 -1.78 6.95
N ALA A 193 -6.33 -2.46 6.29
CA ALA A 193 -7.58 -1.85 5.84
C ALA A 193 -8.63 -1.80 6.93
N TYR A 194 -8.59 -2.75 7.88
CA TYR A 194 -9.55 -2.84 8.98
C TYR A 194 -9.73 -1.53 9.77
N HIS A 195 -8.66 -0.78 10.02
CA HIS A 195 -8.78 0.49 10.77
C HIS A 195 -9.54 1.58 10.00
N GLU A 196 -9.28 1.70 8.71
CA GLU A 196 -10.02 2.64 7.86
C GLU A 196 -11.46 2.15 7.63
N TRP A 197 -11.66 0.84 7.58
CA TRP A 197 -12.98 0.23 7.52
C TRP A 197 -13.81 0.57 8.77
N LEU A 198 -13.22 0.48 9.98
CA LEU A 198 -13.89 0.88 11.22
C LEU A 198 -14.32 2.36 11.17
N LYS A 199 -13.42 3.24 10.71
CA LYS A 199 -13.73 4.68 10.55
C LYS A 199 -14.85 4.92 9.53
N ALA A 200 -14.81 4.25 8.38
CA ALA A 200 -15.83 4.35 7.34
C ALA A 200 -17.21 3.87 7.81
N ASN A 201 -17.24 2.93 8.77
CA ASN A 201 -18.47 2.41 9.37
C ASN A 201 -18.90 3.13 10.65
N GLY A 202 -18.13 4.13 11.13
CA GLY A 202 -18.43 4.84 12.37
C GLY A 202 -18.28 3.99 13.63
N ILE A 203 -17.54 2.87 13.56
CA ILE A 203 -17.34 1.95 14.67
C ILE A 203 -16.19 2.47 15.54
N SER A 204 -16.42 2.59 16.85
CA SER A 204 -15.38 3.02 17.77
C SER A 204 -14.35 1.90 17.99
N ALA A 205 -13.08 2.26 18.16
CA ALA A 205 -12.02 1.28 18.40
C ALA A 205 -12.24 0.44 19.68
N ARG A 206 -13.04 0.93 20.64
CA ARG A 206 -13.39 0.21 21.86
C ARG A 206 -14.37 -0.94 21.58
N ASP A 207 -15.31 -0.74 20.66
CA ASP A 207 -16.31 -1.76 20.29
C ASP A 207 -15.70 -2.87 19.41
N ALA A 208 -14.54 -2.61 18.79
CA ALA A 208 -13.81 -3.60 17.98
C ALA A 208 -13.08 -4.67 18.83
N VAL A 209 -12.74 -4.37 20.09
CA VAL A 209 -11.90 -5.23 20.96
C VAL A 209 -12.68 -6.40 21.59
N THR A 210 -14.01 -6.37 21.57
CA THR A 210 -14.84 -7.45 22.17
C THR A 210 -14.89 -8.74 21.33
N THR A 211 -14.26 -8.76 20.16
CA THR A 211 -14.34 -9.86 19.17
C THR A 211 -13.21 -10.90 19.29
N LEU A 212 -12.54 -10.97 20.45
CA LEU A 212 -11.40 -11.86 20.69
C LEU A 212 -11.79 -13.33 20.91
N GLY A 213 -13.04 -13.59 21.30
CA GLY A 213 -13.53 -14.91 21.67
C GLY A 213 -13.03 -15.41 23.03
N THR A 214 -13.48 -16.59 23.40
CA THR A 214 -13.13 -17.29 24.64
C THR A 214 -11.75 -17.96 24.57
N ILE A 215 -11.18 -18.31 25.73
CA ILE A 215 -9.90 -19.00 25.86
C ILE A 215 -9.83 -20.30 25.01
N PRO A 216 -10.85 -21.18 24.96
CA PRO A 216 -10.83 -22.34 24.06
C PRO A 216 -10.75 -21.98 22.57
N GLU A 217 -11.43 -20.92 22.14
CA GLU A 217 -11.38 -20.44 20.75
C GLU A 217 -10.01 -19.85 20.41
N ALA A 218 -9.35 -19.19 21.38
CA ALA A 218 -7.98 -18.73 21.25
C ALA A 218 -6.98 -19.89 21.16
N ILE A 219 -7.16 -20.98 21.91
CA ILE A 219 -6.33 -22.18 21.79
C ILE A 219 -6.52 -22.85 20.42
N GLY A 220 -7.77 -22.97 19.95
CA GLY A 220 -8.06 -23.46 18.60
C GLY A 220 -7.42 -22.58 17.52
N ASP A 221 -7.37 -21.27 17.72
CA ASP A 221 -6.64 -20.35 16.83
C ASP A 221 -5.13 -20.62 16.83
N VAL A 222 -4.51 -20.76 18.00
CA VAL A 222 -3.08 -21.07 18.13
C VAL A 222 -2.74 -22.39 17.45
N SER A 223 -3.53 -23.45 17.65
CA SER A 223 -3.33 -24.73 16.99
C SER A 223 -3.38 -24.62 15.47
N ASN A 224 -4.35 -23.88 14.93
CA ASN A 224 -4.45 -23.65 13.49
C ASN A 224 -3.26 -22.87 12.92
N ARG A 225 -2.75 -21.88 13.65
CA ARG A 225 -1.54 -21.13 13.24
C ARG A 225 -0.29 -21.99 13.33
N LEU A 226 -0.19 -22.88 14.31
CA LEU A 226 0.93 -23.82 14.41
C LEU A 226 0.90 -24.82 13.25
N ALA A 227 -0.27 -25.36 12.91
CA ALA A 227 -0.45 -26.21 11.74
C ALA A 227 -0.06 -25.47 10.44
N LEU A 228 -0.47 -24.21 10.29
CA LEU A 228 -0.05 -23.37 9.17
C LEU A 228 1.47 -23.18 9.14
N ALA A 229 2.10 -22.83 10.26
CA ALA A 229 3.54 -22.64 10.34
C ALA A 229 4.31 -23.93 10.01
N ALA A 230 3.82 -25.08 10.43
CA ALA A 230 4.39 -26.38 10.11
C ALA A 230 4.25 -26.74 8.62
N ASN A 231 3.15 -26.34 7.98
CA ASN A 231 2.91 -26.62 6.57
C ASN A 231 3.63 -25.64 5.64
N GLN A 232 3.62 -24.34 5.95
CA GLN A 232 4.13 -23.28 5.08
C GLN A 232 5.56 -22.82 5.40
N GLY A 233 5.98 -22.90 6.66
CA GLY A 233 7.32 -22.46 7.07
C GLY A 233 8.47 -23.10 6.29
N PRO A 234 8.52 -24.44 6.15
CA PRO A 234 9.53 -25.14 5.36
C PRO A 234 9.55 -24.72 3.90
N LYS A 235 8.37 -24.58 3.28
CA LYS A 235 8.23 -24.15 1.88
C LYS A 235 8.77 -22.72 1.67
N LEU A 236 8.33 -21.77 2.51
CA LEU A 236 8.79 -20.39 2.48
C LEU A 236 10.31 -20.29 2.68
N LEU A 237 10.88 -21.07 3.61
CA LEU A 237 12.33 -21.13 3.81
C LEU A 237 13.05 -21.66 2.56
N SER A 238 12.50 -22.68 1.93
CA SER A 238 13.03 -23.25 0.69
C SER A 238 13.05 -22.22 -0.44
N TRP A 239 11.93 -21.54 -0.70
CA TRP A 239 11.86 -20.53 -1.76
C TRP A 239 12.71 -19.30 -1.47
N LYS A 240 12.82 -18.86 -0.21
CA LYS A 240 13.72 -17.76 0.17
C LYS A 240 15.19 -18.14 -0.06
N ALA A 241 15.56 -19.38 0.25
CA ALA A 241 16.90 -19.87 -0.02
C ALA A 241 17.18 -20.02 -1.53
N GLU A 242 16.20 -20.46 -2.31
CA GLU A 242 16.29 -20.49 -3.78
C GLU A 242 16.47 -19.08 -4.37
N LEU A 243 15.71 -18.10 -3.88
CA LEU A 243 15.83 -16.71 -4.30
C LEU A 243 17.22 -16.13 -3.99
N ILE A 244 17.77 -16.47 -2.82
CA ILE A 244 19.15 -16.10 -2.46
C ILE A 244 20.16 -16.81 -3.35
N ALA A 245 19.97 -18.11 -3.64
CA ALA A 245 20.87 -18.88 -4.50
C ALA A 245 20.91 -18.32 -5.94
N LEU A 246 19.76 -17.92 -6.50
CA LEU A 246 19.68 -17.33 -7.84
C LEU A 246 20.44 -16.00 -7.95
N ASN A 247 20.39 -15.19 -6.88
CA ASN A 247 20.94 -13.83 -6.83
C ASN A 247 22.32 -13.73 -6.15
N SER A 248 22.91 -14.85 -5.72
CA SER A 248 24.24 -14.90 -5.10
C SER A 248 25.20 -15.78 -5.91
N THR A 249 26.49 -15.66 -5.65
CA THR A 249 27.53 -16.56 -6.17
C THR A 249 27.78 -17.76 -5.25
N ILE A 250 26.86 -18.04 -4.31
CA ILE A 250 26.97 -19.12 -3.34
C ILE A 250 26.66 -20.45 -4.05
N SER A 251 27.48 -21.48 -3.80
CA SER A 251 27.37 -22.79 -4.44
C SER A 251 26.00 -23.44 -4.20
N THR A 252 25.25 -23.70 -5.28
CA THR A 252 23.90 -24.30 -5.27
C THR A 252 23.83 -25.63 -4.50
N ASP A 253 24.94 -26.37 -4.43
CA ASP A 253 25.04 -27.68 -3.79
C ASP A 253 24.90 -27.62 -2.25
N GLU A 254 25.47 -26.60 -1.60
CA GLU A 254 25.42 -26.45 -0.13
C GLU A 254 24.03 -26.01 0.34
N ILE A 255 23.37 -25.14 -0.43
CA ILE A 255 22.00 -24.70 -0.17
C ILE A 255 21.02 -25.86 -0.40
N SER A 256 21.17 -26.63 -1.48
CA SER A 256 20.31 -27.77 -1.79
C SER A 256 20.38 -28.87 -0.72
N ALA A 257 21.56 -29.14 -0.17
CA ALA A 257 21.72 -30.13 0.90
C ALA A 257 21.01 -29.70 2.20
N ALA A 258 21.13 -28.43 2.58
CA ALA A 258 20.45 -27.89 3.75
C ALA A 258 18.92 -27.89 3.57
N LEU A 259 18.42 -27.49 2.39
CA LEU A 259 16.98 -27.49 2.08
C LEU A 259 16.37 -28.89 2.07
N ASN A 260 17.06 -29.87 1.48
CA ASN A 260 16.61 -31.26 1.51
C ASN A 260 16.50 -31.81 2.93
N SER A 261 17.40 -31.41 3.84
CA SER A 261 17.33 -31.81 5.26
C SER A 261 16.13 -31.19 5.99
N VAL A 262 15.79 -29.93 5.69
CA VAL A 262 14.64 -29.22 6.26
C VAL A 262 13.33 -29.80 5.70
N GLN A 263 13.27 -30.06 4.40
CA GLN A 263 12.13 -30.70 3.74
C GLN A 263 11.84 -32.09 4.32
N ALA A 264 12.89 -32.91 4.50
CA ALA A 264 12.76 -34.25 5.07
C ALA A 264 12.30 -34.22 6.53
N THR A 265 12.82 -33.28 7.33
CA THR A 265 12.40 -33.09 8.72
C THR A 265 10.95 -32.62 8.80
N SER A 266 10.53 -31.75 7.87
CA SER A 266 9.14 -31.28 7.77
C SER A 266 8.18 -32.39 7.34
N GLN A 267 8.55 -33.23 6.37
CA GLN A 267 7.71 -34.36 5.95
C GLN A 267 7.55 -35.36 7.09
N ALA A 268 8.64 -35.66 7.82
CA ALA A 268 8.55 -36.49 9.02
C ALA A 268 7.65 -35.88 10.10
N PHE A 269 7.66 -34.54 10.26
CA PHE A 269 6.78 -33.84 11.18
C PHE A 269 5.31 -33.85 10.71
N GLN A 270 5.05 -33.62 9.43
CA GLN A 270 3.70 -33.70 8.85
C GLN A 270 3.13 -35.12 8.95
N ASP A 271 3.94 -36.14 8.67
CA ASP A 271 3.55 -37.54 8.82
C ASP A 271 3.27 -37.89 10.28
N PHE A 272 4.03 -37.34 11.22
CA PHE A 272 3.78 -37.50 12.65
C PHE A 272 2.47 -36.84 13.06
N VAL A 273 2.19 -35.62 12.61
CA VAL A 273 0.95 -34.86 12.89
C VAL A 273 -0.27 -35.54 12.29
N ASN A 274 -0.20 -35.99 11.03
CA ASN A 274 -1.32 -36.59 10.31
C ASN A 274 -1.66 -38.00 10.82
N ASN A 275 -0.66 -38.78 11.21
CA ASN A 275 -0.86 -40.17 11.64
C ASN A 275 -1.02 -40.34 13.17
N ASN A 276 -0.82 -39.28 13.95
CA ASN A 276 -0.98 -39.31 15.42
C ASN A 276 -1.88 -38.16 15.93
N PRO A 277 -3.13 -38.05 15.44
CA PRO A 277 -4.05 -36.96 15.81
C PRO A 277 -4.38 -36.93 17.31
N GLU A 278 -4.49 -38.10 17.97
CA GLU A 278 -4.73 -38.21 19.42
C GLU A 278 -3.54 -37.70 20.26
N TYR A 279 -2.30 -37.88 19.78
CA TYR A 279 -1.12 -37.33 20.44
C TYR A 279 -1.01 -35.82 20.26
N MET A 280 -1.46 -35.25 19.13
CA MET A 280 -1.56 -33.79 18.98
C MET A 280 -2.66 -33.20 19.86
N GLU A 281 -3.78 -33.89 20.04
CA GLU A 281 -4.82 -33.47 20.97
C GLU A 281 -4.35 -33.53 22.44
N ASP A 282 -3.65 -34.60 22.83
CA ASP A 282 -3.10 -34.77 24.19
C ASP A 282 -1.92 -33.83 24.46
N LEU A 283 -1.01 -33.66 23.49
CA LEU A 283 0.11 -32.73 23.60
C LEU A 283 -0.38 -31.28 23.61
N ALA A 284 -1.42 -30.93 22.84
CA ALA A 284 -2.08 -29.63 22.94
C ALA A 284 -2.76 -29.42 24.30
N LYS A 285 -3.44 -30.45 24.85
CA LYS A 285 -4.02 -30.40 26.21
C LYS A 285 -2.95 -30.24 27.29
N GLN A 286 -1.84 -30.95 27.20
CA GLN A 286 -0.75 -30.91 28.17
C GLN A 286 0.07 -29.61 28.06
N MET A 287 0.33 -29.12 26.85
CA MET A 287 0.92 -27.79 26.64
C MET A 287 0.00 -26.69 27.19
N ALA A 288 -1.32 -26.80 26.99
CA ALA A 288 -2.28 -25.83 27.51
C ALA A 288 -2.22 -25.74 29.04
N ILE A 289 -2.16 -26.89 29.73
CA ILE A 289 -2.05 -26.96 31.19
C ILE A 289 -0.70 -26.42 31.69
N GLN A 290 0.41 -26.76 31.03
CA GLN A 290 1.75 -26.35 31.47
C GLN A 290 2.09 -24.91 31.11
N LEU A 291 1.57 -24.38 30.01
CA LEU A 291 1.79 -23.00 29.57
C LEU A 291 0.78 -22.02 30.17
N GLN A 292 -0.28 -22.49 30.84
CA GLN A 292 -1.28 -21.66 31.50
C GLN A 292 -0.70 -20.51 32.35
N PRO A 293 0.34 -20.72 33.20
CA PRO A 293 0.92 -19.66 34.03
C PRO A 293 1.74 -18.66 33.19
N LEU A 294 2.43 -19.14 32.17
CA LEU A 294 3.24 -18.33 31.26
C LEU A 294 2.35 -17.49 30.33
N VAL A 295 1.23 -18.07 29.87
CA VAL A 295 0.22 -17.39 29.07
C VAL A 295 -0.49 -16.33 29.89
N THR A 296 -0.91 -16.61 31.13
CA THR A 296 -1.53 -15.56 31.99
C THR A 296 -0.56 -14.43 32.33
N GLU A 297 0.72 -14.74 32.53
CA GLU A 297 1.73 -13.70 32.74
C GLU A 297 2.00 -12.89 31.46
N ILE A 298 2.11 -13.56 30.30
CA ILE A 298 2.23 -12.91 29.00
C ILE A 298 0.97 -12.10 28.67
N ASP A 299 -0.22 -12.56 29.01
CA ASP A 299 -1.48 -11.88 28.68
C ASP A 299 -1.63 -10.59 29.51
N SER A 300 -1.25 -10.62 30.78
CA SER A 300 -1.19 -9.43 31.63
C SER A 300 -0.13 -8.42 31.13
N LYS A 301 1.05 -8.90 30.75
CA LYS A 301 2.15 -8.05 30.26
C LYS A 301 1.90 -7.56 28.83
N THR A 302 1.31 -8.37 27.96
CA THR A 302 1.02 -8.08 26.55
C THR A 302 -0.19 -7.17 26.44
N SER A 303 -1.22 -7.33 27.27
CA SER A 303 -2.33 -6.37 27.34
C SER A 303 -1.85 -4.99 27.80
N ALA A 304 -0.98 -4.94 28.81
CA ALA A 304 -0.36 -3.68 29.25
C ALA A 304 0.55 -3.09 28.16
N GLN A 305 1.35 -3.90 27.47
CA GLN A 305 2.27 -3.44 26.44
C GLN A 305 1.56 -3.07 25.13
N LEU A 306 0.48 -3.74 24.75
CA LEU A 306 -0.35 -3.42 23.58
C LEU A 306 -1.20 -2.17 23.84
N ALA A 307 -1.72 -1.97 25.06
CA ALA A 307 -2.36 -0.72 25.45
C ALA A 307 -1.37 0.45 25.38
N LYS A 308 -0.13 0.23 25.81
CA LYS A 308 0.94 1.22 25.70
C LYS A 308 1.38 1.47 24.25
N LEU A 309 1.55 0.42 23.43
CA LEU A 309 1.91 0.54 22.02
C LEU A 309 0.80 1.17 21.18
N SER A 310 -0.47 0.93 21.50
CA SER A 310 -1.59 1.59 20.82
C SER A 310 -1.65 3.08 21.17
N GLN A 311 -1.38 3.44 22.43
CA GLN A 311 -1.23 4.83 22.84
C GLN A 311 -0.02 5.51 22.17
N GLU A 312 1.13 4.84 22.13
CA GLU A 312 2.33 5.36 21.46
C GLU A 312 2.10 5.49 19.94
N ARG A 313 1.42 4.54 19.30
CA ARG A 313 1.02 4.63 17.88
C ARG A 313 0.01 5.74 17.61
N MET A 314 -1.00 5.93 18.46
CA MET A 314 -1.92 7.06 18.34
C MET A 314 -1.21 8.41 18.51
N ALA A 315 -0.25 8.49 19.45
CA ALA A 315 0.60 9.67 19.61
C ALA A 315 1.50 9.89 18.37
N LEU A 316 2.04 8.82 17.78
CA LEU A 316 2.84 8.92 16.57
C LEU A 316 1.99 9.34 15.35
N ASP A 317 0.79 8.78 15.18
CA ASP A 317 -0.11 9.12 14.07
C ASP A 317 -0.61 10.56 14.17
N THR A 318 -0.89 11.04 15.39
CA THR A 318 -1.26 12.45 15.61
C THR A 318 -0.07 13.39 15.38
N MET A 319 1.15 13.00 15.75
CA MET A 319 2.37 13.74 15.42
C MET A 319 2.60 13.79 13.90
N VAL A 320 2.50 12.66 13.19
CA VAL A 320 2.69 12.60 11.73
C VAL A 320 1.59 13.36 11.00
N ALA A 321 0.34 13.28 11.45
CA ALA A 321 -0.75 14.09 10.89
C ALA A 321 -0.52 15.59 11.09
N ARG A 322 0.01 15.97 12.26
CA ARG A 322 0.39 17.35 12.56
C ARG A 322 1.53 17.83 11.67
N GLU A 323 2.63 17.07 11.57
CA GLU A 323 3.75 17.40 10.68
C GLU A 323 3.30 17.55 9.22
N ARG A 324 2.43 16.64 8.74
CA ARG A 324 1.85 16.74 7.39
C ARG A 324 1.02 18.02 7.23
N SER A 325 0.23 18.41 8.23
CA SER A 325 -0.54 19.66 8.18
C SER A 325 0.35 20.90 8.17
N GLU A 326 1.44 20.88 8.95
CA GLU A 326 2.41 21.97 9.03
C GLU A 326 3.21 22.09 7.72
N LEU A 327 3.58 20.96 7.11
CA LEU A 327 4.21 20.91 5.79
C LEU A 327 3.29 21.44 4.69
N VAL A 328 2.00 21.07 4.69
CA VAL A 328 1.03 21.59 3.70
C VAL A 328 0.86 23.10 3.85
N GLN A 329 0.77 23.61 5.08
CA GLN A 329 0.70 25.06 5.32
C GLN A 329 1.99 25.77 4.91
N LEU A 330 3.16 25.16 5.12
CA LEU A 330 4.44 25.71 4.69
C LEU A 330 4.52 25.80 3.16
N ILE A 331 4.14 24.73 2.45
CA ILE A 331 4.08 24.71 0.99
C ILE A 331 3.09 25.76 0.46
N GLU A 332 1.94 25.95 1.13
CA GLU A 332 0.97 26.97 0.71
C GLU A 332 1.49 28.40 0.93
N ARG A 333 2.24 28.65 2.02
CA ARG A 333 2.92 29.93 2.25
C ARG A 333 4.00 30.18 1.20
N GLU A 334 4.81 29.17 0.88
CA GLU A 334 5.83 29.27 -0.17
C GLU A 334 5.19 29.55 -1.54
N ARG A 335 4.07 28.90 -1.87
CA ARG A 335 3.33 29.18 -3.11
C ARG A 335 2.78 30.60 -3.16
N LYS A 336 2.23 31.12 -2.06
CA LYS A 336 1.73 32.50 -1.99
C LYS A 336 2.87 33.52 -2.13
N ALA A 337 4.00 33.27 -1.46
CA ALA A 337 5.20 34.10 -1.59
C ALA A 337 5.75 34.07 -3.03
N LEU A 338 5.81 32.90 -3.67
CA LEU A 338 6.20 32.76 -5.08
C LEU A 338 5.25 33.50 -6.02
N ALA A 339 3.93 33.42 -5.78
CA ALA A 339 2.95 34.16 -6.58
C ALA A 339 3.14 35.69 -6.46
N GLU A 340 3.40 36.20 -5.26
CA GLU A 340 3.68 37.62 -5.03
C GLU A 340 5.00 38.08 -5.66
N ILE A 341 6.04 37.24 -5.63
CA ILE A 341 7.31 37.51 -6.34
C ILE A 341 7.07 37.58 -7.85
N VAL A 342 6.34 36.61 -8.41
CA VAL A 342 6.03 36.56 -9.86
C VAL A 342 5.16 37.75 -10.28
N ASP A 343 4.18 38.17 -9.47
CA ASP A 343 3.37 39.36 -9.77
C ASP A 343 4.18 40.65 -9.69
N ASN A 344 5.09 40.77 -8.72
CA ASN A 344 6.02 41.90 -8.65
C ASN A 344 6.99 41.93 -9.85
N GLU A 345 7.49 40.78 -10.29
CA GLU A 345 8.32 40.69 -11.50
C GLU A 345 7.51 41.07 -12.76
N ARG A 346 6.26 40.60 -12.88
CA ARG A 346 5.37 41.00 -13.98
C ARG A 346 5.07 42.49 -13.99
N GLN A 347 4.85 43.11 -12.83
CA GLN A 347 4.65 44.56 -12.73
C GLN A 347 5.92 45.34 -13.10
N LYS A 348 7.10 44.89 -12.67
CA LYS A 348 8.38 45.49 -13.08
C LYS A 348 8.60 45.35 -14.58
N ILE A 349 8.30 44.20 -15.17
CA ILE A 349 8.35 43.99 -16.62
C ILE A 349 7.37 44.91 -17.36
N ALA A 350 6.15 45.10 -16.83
CA ALA A 350 5.18 46.02 -17.42
C ALA A 350 5.63 47.49 -17.35
N GLN A 351 6.23 47.91 -16.25
CA GLN A 351 6.81 49.26 -16.10
C GLN A 351 8.04 49.47 -16.99
N ASP A 352 8.90 48.46 -17.09
CA ASP A 352 10.05 48.47 -17.99
C ASP A 352 9.59 48.53 -19.46
N LEU A 353 8.51 47.82 -19.83
CA LEU A 353 7.92 47.91 -21.17
C LEU A 353 7.33 49.30 -21.45
N ASP A 354 6.64 49.91 -20.49
CA ASP A 354 6.07 51.26 -20.65
C ASP A 354 7.15 52.33 -20.76
N THR A 355 8.24 52.22 -19.99
CA THR A 355 9.39 53.12 -20.09
C THR A 355 10.18 52.91 -21.38
N LEU A 356 10.39 51.65 -21.80
CA LEU A 356 11.01 51.33 -23.10
C LEU A 356 10.17 51.85 -24.27
N ALA A 357 8.84 51.74 -24.18
CA ALA A 357 7.92 52.25 -25.19
C ALA A 357 7.93 53.78 -25.23
N GLN A 358 7.95 54.46 -24.07
CA GLN A 358 8.05 55.91 -24.00
C GLN A 358 9.39 56.42 -24.53
N ASP A 359 10.50 55.79 -24.15
CA ASP A 359 11.84 56.15 -24.62
C ASP A 359 11.93 55.97 -26.13
N ALA A 360 11.44 54.84 -26.67
CA ALA A 360 11.37 54.62 -28.12
C ALA A 360 10.52 55.68 -28.83
N ILE A 361 9.36 56.05 -28.28
CA ILE A 361 8.49 57.09 -28.85
C ILE A 361 9.18 58.46 -28.80
N THR A 362 9.83 58.83 -27.70
CA THR A 362 10.56 60.10 -27.61
C THR A 362 11.76 60.15 -28.54
N GLN A 363 12.47 59.04 -28.73
CA GLN A 363 13.61 58.96 -29.64
C GLN A 363 13.16 59.09 -31.10
N ILE A 364 12.05 58.45 -31.47
CA ILE A 364 11.40 58.61 -32.78
C ILE A 364 10.92 60.06 -32.99
N MET A 365 10.32 60.68 -31.96
CA MET A 365 9.86 62.08 -32.04
C MET A 365 11.00 63.10 -32.12
N GLN A 366 12.11 62.87 -31.43
CA GLN A 366 13.31 63.71 -31.55
C GLN A 366 13.94 63.59 -32.94
N GLN A 367 13.99 62.38 -33.51
CA GLN A 367 14.47 62.18 -34.87
C GLN A 367 13.54 62.85 -35.90
N LEU A 368 12.21 62.73 -35.73
CA LEU A 368 11.23 63.44 -36.55
C LEU A 368 11.42 64.97 -36.48
N THR A 369 11.61 65.51 -35.28
CA THR A 369 11.83 66.95 -35.09
C THR A 369 13.14 67.41 -35.76
N THR A 370 14.18 66.58 -35.69
CA THR A 370 15.47 66.86 -36.33
C THR A 370 15.34 66.83 -37.86
N LEU A 371 14.62 65.85 -38.42
CA LEU A 371 14.35 65.76 -39.85
C LEU A 371 13.49 66.93 -40.35
N ILE A 372 12.46 67.34 -39.59
CA ILE A 372 11.64 68.52 -39.93
C ILE A 372 12.51 69.78 -39.93
N LYS A 373 13.37 69.94 -38.92
CA LYS A 373 14.26 71.11 -38.83
C LYS A 373 15.27 71.14 -39.99
N GLN A 374 15.86 70.01 -40.33
CA GLN A 374 16.75 69.88 -41.49
C GLN A 374 16.01 70.18 -42.80
N THR A 375 14.81 69.63 -42.98
CA THR A 375 13.99 69.87 -44.17
C THR A 375 13.58 71.35 -44.30
N ALA A 376 13.18 71.99 -43.20
CA ALA A 376 12.84 73.41 -43.17
C ALA A 376 14.05 74.30 -43.51
N VAL A 377 15.24 73.98 -43.01
CA VAL A 377 16.48 74.69 -43.36
C VAL A 377 16.79 74.55 -44.84
N TYR A 378 16.69 73.34 -45.40
CA TYR A 378 16.87 73.14 -46.84
C TYR A 378 15.83 73.91 -47.67
N LEU A 379 14.57 73.96 -47.21
CA LEU A 379 13.51 74.70 -47.90
C LEU A 379 13.77 76.22 -47.88
N ILE A 380 14.20 76.78 -46.75
CA ILE A 380 14.63 78.18 -46.65
C ILE A 380 15.82 78.44 -47.58
N LEU A 381 16.79 77.52 -47.65
CA LEU A 381 17.95 77.63 -48.54
C LEU A 381 17.52 77.62 -50.01
N VAL A 382 16.57 76.77 -50.39
CA VAL A 382 15.97 76.74 -51.74
C VAL A 382 15.24 78.04 -52.05
N VAL A 383 14.43 78.57 -51.13
CA VAL A 383 13.76 79.87 -51.31
C VAL A 383 14.77 81.00 -51.47
N LEU A 384 15.83 81.01 -50.67
CA LEU A 384 16.95 81.95 -50.80
C LEU A 384 17.59 81.84 -52.19
N VAL A 385 17.88 80.64 -52.67
CA VAL A 385 18.44 80.44 -54.01
C VAL A 385 17.46 80.95 -55.09
N ILE A 386 16.17 80.65 -54.99
CA ILE A 386 15.16 81.11 -55.96
C ILE A 386 15.02 82.65 -55.96
N PHE A 387 15.11 83.32 -54.81
CA PHE A 387 15.00 84.78 -54.73
C PHE A 387 16.29 85.51 -55.11
N PHE A 388 17.46 84.99 -54.72
CA PHE A 388 18.74 85.65 -54.92
C PHE A 388 19.42 85.27 -56.23
N ALA A 389 19.16 84.09 -56.81
CA ALA A 389 19.72 83.72 -58.12
C ALA A 389 19.28 84.64 -59.27
N PRO A 390 18.02 85.08 -59.38
CA PRO A 390 17.60 86.05 -60.41
C PRO A 390 18.25 87.42 -60.21
N LEU A 391 18.49 87.85 -58.96
CA LEU A 391 19.20 89.09 -58.63
C LEU A 391 20.69 89.02 -58.99
N GLY A 392 21.35 87.89 -58.70
CA GLY A 392 22.75 87.65 -59.08
C GLY A 392 22.94 87.59 -60.60
N LEU A 393 22.04 86.89 -61.31
CA LEU A 393 22.04 86.85 -62.78
C LEU A 393 21.69 88.21 -63.39
N GLY A 394 20.75 88.94 -62.80
CA GLY A 394 20.38 90.30 -63.21
C GLY A 394 21.53 91.31 -63.04
N TYR A 395 22.28 91.24 -61.94
CA TYR A 395 23.47 92.07 -61.71
C TYR A 395 24.60 91.75 -62.69
N ALA A 396 24.83 90.45 -62.97
CA ALA A 396 25.84 90.01 -63.93
C ALA A 396 25.51 90.41 -65.38
N LEU A 397 24.23 90.36 -65.77
CA LEU A 397 23.76 90.82 -67.09
C LEU A 397 23.74 92.35 -67.20
N GLY A 398 23.39 93.06 -66.13
CA GLY A 398 23.46 94.53 -66.07
C GLY A 398 24.88 95.09 -66.22
N ARG A 399 25.90 94.36 -65.74
CA ARG A 399 27.30 94.76 -65.94
C ARG A 399 27.79 94.60 -67.39
N ARG A 400 27.13 93.77 -68.22
CA ARG A 400 27.45 93.63 -69.65
C ARG A 400 26.81 94.71 -70.53
N SER A 401 25.82 95.48 -70.05
CA SER A 401 25.25 96.61 -70.81
C SER A 401 26.08 97.90 -70.71
N ASN A 402 27.13 97.93 -69.88
CA ASN A 402 27.99 99.09 -69.64
C ASN A 402 29.22 99.19 -70.57
N GLY A 403 29.18 98.55 -71.75
CA GLY A 403 30.33 98.45 -72.67
C GLY A 403 30.15 99.06 -74.07
N ARG A 404 29.02 99.72 -74.39
CA ARG A 404 28.81 100.34 -75.72
C ARG A 404 28.21 101.73 -75.61
N ARG A 405 29.08 102.74 -75.47
CA ARG A 405 28.97 104.07 -76.10
C ARG A 405 30.18 104.95 -75.74
N ASN A 406 31.11 105.12 -76.67
CA ASN A 406 31.38 106.40 -77.33
C ASN A 406 32.71 106.33 -78.11
N GLU A 407 32.62 106.37 -79.43
CA GLU A 407 33.49 107.23 -80.23
C GLU A 407 32.58 108.16 -81.03
N PRO A 408 32.83 109.48 -81.03
CA PRO A 408 32.26 110.37 -82.03
C PRO A 408 33.32 111.23 -82.78
N ARG A 409 33.10 111.34 -84.10
CA ARG A 409 33.61 112.32 -85.10
C ARG A 409 35.12 112.19 -85.44
N GLN A 410 35.56 112.11 -86.69
CA GLN A 410 35.05 112.57 -88.00
C GLN A 410 35.17 111.48 -89.07
#